data_AF-A0A4R1K0F8-F1
#
_entry.id   AF-A0A4R1K0F8-F1
#
_cell.length_a   1.000
_cell.length_b   1.000
_cell.length_c   1.000
_cell.angle_alpha   90.00
_cell.angle_beta   90.00
_cell.angle_gamma   90.00
#
_symmetry.space_group_name_H-M   'P 1'
#
loop_
_entity.id
_entity.type
_entity.pdbx_description
1 polymer ?
#
loop_
_entity_poly.entity_id
_entity_poly.type
_entity_poly.pdbx_seq_one_letter_code
_entity_poly.pdbx_strand_id
1 'polypeptide(L)'
;MKRNLLLLLFLLSLSVSSQNYYMTAPEGFGAAATGGGTSTPVTVSNYSDLVAKLKLTTKQVILISGSINCSFTSLLVNDKTIIGLPGARLINTDQTAAGSGILNLKPGSNNIIIRNLIFEGPGAYDVDGHDNFTSEATNIWVDHCEFQDGMDGNFDNKGAADNVTISWCKFTYLKTPKAGGSGGADDHRFSDLVGSSKTDAPSDGHYSITFKNCYWAEGCRERMPRGRNAELHILNCYYNTSVSGSLGIGLGGGNNNTTCYVEGTDFAKIGTVFKNYISTDGGTVGVTFSDCLKAPEGYGDAVSKPSYAYSSFPATEVANYLTNTSCGAGATLQVTADGKISSACTAFLGISDKTIDLDFKYYPTLIDSLLNIQFSNSENGTALISIFSSNGSKVYSNSRNISSEENLELNVGNLAEGTYICKIQIENRIKTFKVVKK
;
A
#
# COMPACT_ATOMS: atom_id res chain seq x y z
N MET A 1 27.04 46.85 -24.21
CA MET A 1 27.05 45.76 -23.21
C MET A 1 25.75 45.78 -22.40
N LYS A 2 24.72 45.00 -22.76
CA LYS A 2 23.68 44.58 -21.80
C LYS A 2 23.18 43.17 -22.19
N ARG A 3 23.09 42.34 -21.16
CA ARG A 3 23.07 40.87 -21.11
C ARG A 3 21.96 40.19 -21.92
N ASN A 4 22.35 39.21 -22.74
CA ASN A 4 21.48 38.11 -23.14
C ASN A 4 21.27 37.21 -21.91
N LEU A 5 20.04 37.15 -21.39
CA LEU A 5 19.65 36.20 -20.37
C LEU A 5 19.14 34.93 -21.08
N LEU A 6 20.00 33.93 -21.25
CA LEU A 6 19.54 32.59 -21.61
C LEU A 6 18.74 32.03 -20.42
N LEU A 7 17.43 31.92 -20.55
CA LEU A 7 16.61 31.08 -19.68
C LEU A 7 16.85 29.62 -20.09
N LEU A 8 17.73 28.91 -19.38
CA LEU A 8 17.75 27.45 -19.42
C LEU A 8 16.51 26.96 -18.67
N LEU A 9 15.46 26.56 -19.39
CA LEU A 9 14.40 25.74 -18.80
C LEU A 9 15.00 24.35 -18.55
N PHE A 10 15.32 24.06 -17.28
CA PHE A 10 15.50 22.69 -16.82
C PHE A 10 14.15 21.97 -16.92
N LEU A 11 13.99 21.16 -17.96
CA LEU A 11 12.96 20.12 -18.01
C LEU A 11 13.35 19.02 -17.00
N LEU A 12 12.99 19.19 -15.73
CA LEU A 12 12.88 18.04 -14.84
C LEU A 12 11.70 17.20 -15.34
N SER A 13 12.01 16.07 -15.97
CA SER A 13 11.05 14.99 -16.13
C SER A 13 10.68 14.47 -14.73
N LEU A 14 9.59 15.00 -14.18
CA LEU A 14 8.93 14.36 -13.04
C LEU A 14 8.34 13.05 -13.56
N SER A 15 9.05 11.94 -13.33
CA SER A 15 8.50 10.60 -13.48
C SER A 15 7.49 10.39 -12.35
N VAL A 16 6.22 10.69 -12.63
CA VAL A 16 5.11 10.28 -11.77
C VAL A 16 4.88 8.79 -12.03
N SER A 17 5.44 7.95 -11.18
CA SER A 17 5.11 6.53 -11.16
C SER A 17 3.75 6.35 -10.49
N SER A 18 2.71 6.05 -11.28
CA SER A 18 1.41 5.68 -10.72
C SER A 18 1.55 4.41 -9.90
N GLN A 19 0.92 4.39 -8.72
CA GLN A 19 0.82 3.18 -7.91
C GLN A 19 0.19 2.04 -8.74
N ASN A 20 0.51 0.79 -8.41
CA ASN A 20 -0.20 -0.37 -8.96
C ASN A 20 -0.90 -1.18 -7.86
N TYR A 21 -2.01 -1.84 -8.22
CA TYR A 21 -2.70 -2.81 -7.36
C TYR A 21 -1.84 -4.05 -7.07
N TYR A 22 -0.78 -4.29 -7.84
CA TYR A 22 0.23 -5.27 -7.48
C TYR A 22 1.60 -4.65 -7.75
N MET A 23 2.46 -4.68 -6.74
CA MET A 23 3.82 -4.15 -6.85
C MET A 23 4.76 -5.26 -7.36
N THR A 24 5.70 -4.89 -8.23
CA THR A 24 6.73 -5.79 -8.76
C THR A 24 7.93 -5.94 -7.83
N ALA A 25 8.14 -4.96 -6.95
CA ALA A 25 9.18 -4.92 -5.94
C ALA A 25 8.69 -4.15 -4.69
N PRO A 26 9.27 -4.41 -3.51
CA PRO A 26 8.97 -3.61 -2.32
C PRO A 26 9.40 -2.15 -2.48
N GLU A 27 8.64 -1.26 -1.87
CA GLU A 27 9.03 0.14 -1.64
C GLU A 27 9.01 0.38 -0.13
N GLY A 28 9.81 1.32 0.38
CA GLY A 28 9.96 1.53 1.82
C GLY A 28 11.24 0.95 2.39
N PHE A 29 11.30 0.83 3.72
CA PHE A 29 12.48 0.32 4.41
C PHE A 29 12.81 -1.14 4.02
N GLY A 30 11.82 -1.94 3.64
CA GLY A 30 12.01 -3.30 3.14
C GLY A 30 12.40 -3.43 1.66
N ALA A 31 12.76 -2.33 0.98
CA ALA A 31 13.06 -2.32 -0.47
C ALA A 31 14.19 -3.27 -0.90
N ALA A 32 15.05 -3.70 0.03
CA ALA A 32 16.13 -4.66 -0.24
C ALA A 32 15.68 -6.13 -0.32
N ALA A 33 14.44 -6.46 0.07
CA ALA A 33 13.95 -7.83 0.05
C ALA A 33 13.79 -8.36 -1.39
N THR A 34 14.52 -9.43 -1.71
CA THR A 34 14.50 -10.17 -2.98
C THR A 34 13.95 -11.60 -2.84
N GLY A 35 13.85 -12.10 -1.60
CA GLY A 35 13.29 -13.41 -1.27
C GLY A 35 13.99 -14.57 -1.99
N GLY A 36 13.19 -15.51 -2.49
CA GLY A 36 13.63 -16.66 -3.26
C GLY A 36 14.10 -16.34 -4.69
N GLY A 37 14.01 -15.07 -5.12
CA GLY A 37 14.39 -14.61 -6.45
C GLY A 37 13.65 -15.33 -7.58
N THR A 38 14.41 -15.80 -8.58
CA THR A 38 13.89 -16.47 -9.78
C THR A 38 13.85 -18.00 -9.65
N SER A 39 13.96 -18.54 -8.43
CA SER A 39 13.89 -19.98 -8.18
C SER A 39 12.58 -20.55 -8.70
N THR A 40 12.61 -21.75 -9.29
CA THR A 40 11.40 -22.41 -9.80
C THR A 40 10.39 -22.59 -8.67
N PRO A 41 9.14 -22.12 -8.83
CA PRO A 41 8.12 -22.27 -7.81
C PRO A 41 7.82 -23.73 -7.47
N VAL A 42 7.64 -24.03 -6.19
CA VAL A 42 7.17 -25.32 -5.70
C VAL A 42 5.86 -25.13 -4.95
N THR A 43 4.85 -25.96 -5.24
CA THR A 43 3.56 -25.88 -4.56
C THR A 43 3.51 -26.81 -3.35
N VAL A 44 3.01 -26.32 -2.23
CA VAL A 44 2.71 -27.09 -1.02
C VAL A 44 1.22 -26.93 -0.66
N SER A 45 0.62 -28.00 -0.13
CA SER A 45 -0.80 -28.03 0.25
C SER A 45 -1.04 -28.62 1.64
N ASN A 46 0.02 -28.86 2.40
CA ASN A 46 -0.05 -29.35 3.76
C ASN A 46 1.08 -28.76 4.62
N TYR A 47 0.91 -28.82 5.92
CA TYR A 47 1.78 -28.19 6.90
C TYR A 47 3.19 -28.80 6.93
N SER A 48 3.31 -30.13 6.83
CA SER A 48 4.62 -30.81 6.83
C SER A 48 5.49 -30.36 5.66
N ASP A 49 4.92 -30.26 4.45
CA ASP A 49 5.65 -29.82 3.27
C ASP A 49 6.04 -28.34 3.36
N LEU A 50 5.13 -27.49 3.85
CA LEU A 50 5.43 -26.08 4.09
C LEU A 50 6.64 -25.92 5.02
N VAL A 51 6.61 -26.56 6.19
CA VAL A 51 7.71 -26.50 7.17
C VAL A 51 9.01 -27.07 6.58
N ALA A 52 8.93 -28.17 5.82
CA ALA A 52 10.09 -28.76 5.17
C ALA A 52 10.74 -27.78 4.17
N LYS A 53 9.94 -27.07 3.36
CA LYS A 53 10.44 -26.08 2.40
C LYS A 53 11.02 -24.83 3.07
N LEU A 54 10.41 -24.36 4.16
CA LEU A 54 10.91 -23.21 4.92
C LEU A 54 12.29 -23.46 5.54
N LYS A 55 12.57 -24.70 5.96
CA LYS A 55 13.84 -25.11 6.56
C LYS A 55 14.99 -25.29 5.56
N LEU A 56 14.72 -25.30 4.25
CA LEU A 56 15.77 -25.44 3.25
C LEU A 56 16.69 -24.22 3.28
N THR A 57 18.00 -24.47 3.17
CA THR A 57 19.03 -23.41 3.14
C THR A 57 19.16 -22.75 1.76
N THR A 58 18.66 -23.41 0.71
CA THR A 58 18.62 -22.85 -0.64
C THR A 58 17.49 -21.83 -0.79
N LYS A 59 17.63 -20.92 -1.75
CA LYS A 59 16.55 -20.00 -2.13
C LYS A 59 15.33 -20.80 -2.58
N GLN A 60 14.12 -20.41 -2.16
CA GLN A 60 12.89 -21.08 -2.57
C GLN A 60 11.79 -20.06 -2.91
N VAL A 61 11.03 -20.35 -3.96
CA VAL A 61 9.71 -19.77 -4.20
C VAL A 61 8.67 -20.84 -3.87
N ILE A 62 7.89 -20.61 -2.82
CA ILE A 62 6.94 -21.58 -2.24
C ILE A 62 5.53 -21.06 -2.51
N LEU A 63 4.76 -21.79 -3.30
CA LEU A 63 3.34 -21.52 -3.53
C LEU A 63 2.51 -22.33 -2.54
N ILE A 64 1.62 -21.68 -1.81
CA ILE A 64 0.69 -22.35 -0.90
C ILE A 64 -0.65 -22.50 -1.60
N SER A 65 -1.16 -23.73 -1.64
CA SER A 65 -2.44 -24.06 -2.26
C SER A 65 -3.48 -24.49 -1.22
N GLY A 66 -4.67 -23.89 -1.29
CA GLY A 66 -5.78 -24.22 -0.41
C GLY A 66 -5.57 -23.80 1.04
N SER A 67 -6.30 -24.45 1.95
CA SER A 67 -6.23 -24.18 3.38
C SER A 67 -5.36 -25.22 4.08
N ILE A 68 -4.37 -24.75 4.83
CA ILE A 68 -3.46 -25.57 5.63
C ILE A 68 -3.73 -25.30 7.11
N ASN A 69 -4.14 -26.33 7.83
CA ASN A 69 -4.17 -26.29 9.29
C ASN A 69 -2.72 -26.38 9.81
N CYS A 70 -2.31 -25.37 10.56
CA CYS A 70 -0.98 -25.21 11.11
C CYS A 70 -0.96 -25.47 12.61
N SER A 71 0.20 -25.89 13.09
CA SER A 71 0.59 -25.67 14.48
C SER A 71 1.53 -24.47 14.54
N PHE A 72 1.61 -23.81 15.69
CA PHE A 72 2.59 -22.76 15.90
C PHE A 72 4.00 -23.22 15.54
N THR A 73 4.69 -22.41 14.74
CA THR A 73 5.99 -22.73 14.20
C THR A 73 6.95 -21.56 14.40
N SER A 74 8.09 -21.80 15.05
CA SER A 74 9.15 -20.81 15.17
C SER A 74 10.43 -21.28 14.45
N LEU A 75 10.84 -20.57 13.40
CA LEU A 75 11.91 -20.99 12.49
C LEU A 75 12.88 -19.87 12.15
N LEU A 76 14.13 -20.24 11.92
CA LEU A 76 15.11 -19.42 11.21
C LEU A 76 14.87 -19.61 9.71
N VAL A 77 14.53 -18.55 8.99
CA VAL A 77 14.17 -18.61 7.56
C VAL A 77 15.01 -17.59 6.78
N ASN A 78 15.56 -17.99 5.64
CA ASN A 78 16.36 -17.11 4.79
C ASN A 78 16.05 -17.32 3.31
N ASP A 79 16.06 -16.24 2.52
CA ASP A 79 15.91 -16.28 1.05
C ASP A 79 14.65 -17.03 0.57
N LYS A 80 13.50 -16.68 1.14
CA LYS A 80 12.21 -17.30 0.79
C LYS A 80 11.26 -16.29 0.19
N THR A 81 10.58 -16.70 -0.88
CA THR A 81 9.36 -16.05 -1.36
C THR A 81 8.21 -17.02 -1.12
N ILE A 82 7.26 -16.65 -0.28
CA ILE A 82 6.11 -17.47 0.09
C ILE A 82 4.87 -16.77 -0.47
N ILE A 83 4.15 -17.42 -1.39
CA ILE A 83 3.01 -16.82 -2.08
C ILE A 83 1.79 -17.72 -1.96
N GLY A 84 0.67 -17.19 -1.52
CA GLY A 84 -0.60 -17.90 -1.60
C GLY A 84 -1.16 -17.90 -3.01
N LEU A 85 -1.59 -19.06 -3.49
CA LEU A 85 -2.53 -19.13 -4.60
C LEU A 85 -3.88 -18.51 -4.17
N PRO A 86 -4.75 -18.09 -5.11
CA PRO A 86 -6.02 -17.46 -4.76
C PRO A 86 -6.80 -18.24 -3.69
N GLY A 87 -7.13 -17.58 -2.58
CA GLY A 87 -7.84 -18.17 -1.44
C GLY A 87 -6.99 -19.02 -0.49
N ALA A 88 -5.66 -19.06 -0.64
CA ALA A 88 -4.79 -19.82 0.25
C ALA A 88 -4.83 -19.30 1.70
N ARG A 89 -4.94 -20.23 2.64
CA ARG A 89 -5.09 -19.96 4.08
C ARG A 89 -4.11 -20.76 4.91
N LEU A 90 -3.53 -20.12 5.91
CA LEU A 90 -2.87 -20.77 7.05
C LEU A 90 -3.76 -20.59 8.28
N ILE A 91 -4.18 -21.68 8.90
CA ILE A 91 -5.22 -21.67 9.93
C ILE A 91 -4.67 -22.30 11.20
N ASN A 92 -4.75 -21.61 12.34
CA ASN A 92 -4.56 -22.24 13.65
C ASN A 92 -5.75 -21.89 14.56
N THR A 93 -6.32 -22.91 15.21
CA THR A 93 -7.49 -22.78 16.09
C THR A 93 -7.18 -23.05 17.56
N ASP A 94 -5.91 -23.32 17.90
CA ASP A 94 -5.47 -23.49 19.28
C ASP A 94 -5.49 -22.14 20.00
N GLN A 95 -6.15 -22.10 21.16
CA GLN A 95 -6.33 -20.90 21.97
C GLN A 95 -5.58 -20.98 23.32
N THR A 96 -4.57 -21.87 23.40
CA THR A 96 -3.64 -21.95 24.53
C THR A 96 -2.41 -21.07 24.27
N ALA A 97 -1.79 -20.59 25.34
CA ALA A 97 -0.60 -19.72 25.25
C ALA A 97 0.52 -20.32 24.38
N ALA A 98 0.79 -21.62 24.52
CA ALA A 98 1.89 -22.29 23.82
C ALA A 98 1.53 -22.77 22.40
N GLY A 99 0.24 -22.92 22.10
CA GLY A 99 -0.24 -23.54 20.86
C GLY A 99 -0.80 -22.55 19.85
N SER A 100 -1.21 -21.35 20.28
CA SER A 100 -1.77 -20.32 19.40
C SER A 100 -0.74 -19.76 18.42
N GLY A 101 -1.21 -18.96 17.46
CA GLY A 101 -0.36 -18.32 16.47
C GLY A 101 0.09 -19.24 15.34
N ILE A 102 0.66 -18.70 14.26
CA ILE A 102 0.96 -19.50 13.06
C ILE A 102 2.48 -19.59 12.84
N LEU A 103 3.14 -18.44 12.71
CA LEU A 103 4.57 -18.40 12.36
C LEU A 103 5.31 -17.34 13.17
N ASN A 104 6.48 -17.70 13.69
CA ASN A 104 7.47 -16.78 14.23
C ASN A 104 8.80 -16.92 13.47
N LEU A 105 9.27 -15.84 12.86
CA LEU A 105 10.62 -15.78 12.28
C LEU A 105 11.62 -15.41 13.36
N LYS A 106 12.54 -16.32 13.65
CA LYS A 106 13.57 -16.15 14.67
C LYS A 106 14.61 -15.08 14.29
N PRO A 107 15.33 -14.51 15.27
CA PRO A 107 16.49 -13.66 15.02
C PRO A 107 17.47 -14.32 14.06
N GLY A 108 18.01 -13.52 13.13
CA GLY A 108 18.89 -13.98 12.06
C GLY A 108 18.16 -14.46 10.80
N SER A 109 16.82 -14.45 10.80
CA SER A 109 16.05 -14.63 9.57
C SER A 109 16.19 -13.37 8.69
N ASN A 110 16.36 -13.54 7.38
CA ASN A 110 16.65 -12.42 6.49
C ASN A 110 16.20 -12.67 5.05
N ASN A 111 15.87 -11.59 4.34
CA ASN A 111 15.53 -11.59 2.91
C ASN A 111 14.32 -12.48 2.59
N ILE A 112 13.15 -12.04 3.05
CA ILE A 112 11.91 -12.82 2.98
C ILE A 112 10.82 -12.00 2.29
N ILE A 113 10.07 -12.63 1.40
CA ILE A 113 8.87 -12.06 0.78
C ILE A 113 7.69 -12.98 1.12
N ILE A 114 6.60 -12.42 1.64
CA ILE A 114 5.35 -13.14 1.93
C ILE A 114 4.21 -12.42 1.21
N ARG A 115 3.46 -13.12 0.34
CA ARG A 115 2.40 -12.49 -0.45
C ARG A 115 1.12 -13.30 -0.55
N ASN A 116 -0.01 -12.61 -0.68
CA ASN A 116 -1.29 -13.20 -1.05
C ASN A 116 -1.77 -14.34 -0.13
N LEU A 117 -1.51 -14.24 1.17
CA LEU A 117 -1.87 -15.26 2.15
C LEU A 117 -2.86 -14.73 3.17
N ILE A 118 -3.80 -15.59 3.54
CA ILE A 118 -4.69 -15.34 4.67
C ILE A 118 -4.14 -16.10 5.88
N PHE A 119 -3.86 -15.38 6.95
CA PHE A 119 -3.53 -15.91 8.27
C PHE A 119 -4.81 -15.86 9.11
N GLU A 120 -5.29 -17.01 9.57
CA GLU A 120 -6.52 -17.14 10.33
C GLU A 120 -6.26 -17.75 11.71
N GLY A 121 -6.39 -16.92 12.74
CA GLY A 121 -6.18 -17.30 14.12
C GLY A 121 -7.45 -17.78 14.83
N PRO A 122 -7.35 -18.19 16.10
CA PRO A 122 -8.46 -18.74 16.87
C PRO A 122 -9.47 -17.68 17.35
N GLY A 123 -9.14 -16.39 17.27
CA GLY A 123 -9.89 -15.28 17.89
C GLY A 123 -9.24 -14.77 19.18
N ALA A 124 -9.41 -13.48 19.43
CA ALA A 124 -8.79 -12.76 20.53
C ALA A 124 -9.17 -13.33 21.91
N TYR A 125 -8.15 -13.76 22.66
CA TYR A 125 -8.28 -14.23 24.03
C TYR A 125 -6.91 -14.12 24.71
N ASP A 126 -6.81 -13.20 25.67
CA ASP A 126 -5.52 -12.78 26.21
C ASP A 126 -4.92 -13.79 27.19
N VAL A 127 -4.14 -14.75 26.70
CA VAL A 127 -3.41 -15.71 27.55
C VAL A 127 -1.90 -15.60 27.39
N ASP A 128 -1.40 -14.41 26.99
CA ASP A 128 0.01 -14.18 26.67
C ASP A 128 0.55 -15.20 25.64
N GLY A 129 -0.23 -15.47 24.60
CA GLY A 129 0.12 -16.46 23.59
C GLY A 129 0.97 -15.92 22.45
N HIS A 130 0.86 -16.58 21.30
CA HIS A 130 1.53 -16.16 20.08
C HIS A 130 0.58 -15.49 19.09
N ASP A 131 1.17 -14.58 18.32
CA ASP A 131 0.53 -13.82 17.23
C ASP A 131 0.23 -14.72 16.03
N ASN A 132 -0.67 -14.27 15.15
CA ASN A 132 -0.79 -14.88 13.82
C ASN A 132 0.58 -14.94 13.14
N PHE A 133 1.28 -13.80 13.07
CA PHE A 133 2.63 -13.73 12.57
C PHE A 133 3.51 -12.87 13.48
N THR A 134 4.66 -13.40 13.90
CA THR A 134 5.71 -12.63 14.58
C THR A 134 6.96 -12.62 13.70
N SER A 135 7.61 -11.47 13.56
CA SER A 135 8.89 -11.35 12.88
C SER A 135 9.96 -10.76 13.80
N GLU A 136 11.09 -11.45 13.86
CA GLU A 136 12.38 -10.93 14.35
C GLU A 136 13.41 -10.90 13.19
N ALA A 137 12.93 -10.85 11.94
CA ALA A 137 13.70 -10.94 10.72
C ALA A 137 14.08 -9.57 10.13
N THR A 138 15.17 -9.51 9.37
CA THR A 138 15.56 -8.31 8.63
C THR A 138 15.28 -8.42 7.13
N ASN A 139 15.06 -7.28 6.46
CA ASN A 139 14.81 -7.24 5.01
C ASN A 139 13.61 -8.10 4.59
N ILE A 140 12.42 -7.71 5.06
CA ILE A 140 11.18 -8.44 4.80
C ILE A 140 10.17 -7.58 4.04
N TRP A 141 9.46 -8.21 3.11
CA TRP A 141 8.31 -7.64 2.44
C TRP A 141 7.08 -8.53 2.61
N VAL A 142 6.06 -8.01 3.29
CA VAL A 142 4.76 -8.68 3.44
C VAL A 142 3.74 -7.89 2.63
N ASP A 143 3.19 -8.50 1.57
CA ASP A 143 2.34 -7.80 0.60
C ASP A 143 1.02 -8.54 0.35
N HIS A 144 -0.11 -7.83 0.29
CA HIS A 144 -1.40 -8.47 -0.01
C HIS A 144 -1.71 -9.66 0.91
N CYS A 145 -1.34 -9.59 2.19
CA CYS A 145 -1.75 -10.61 3.16
C CYS A 145 -2.99 -10.13 3.91
N GLU A 146 -3.84 -11.06 4.32
CA GLU A 146 -4.95 -10.78 5.22
C GLU A 146 -4.71 -11.48 6.55
N PHE A 147 -4.75 -10.73 7.64
CA PHE A 147 -4.62 -11.25 9.00
C PHE A 147 -5.99 -11.16 9.69
N GLN A 148 -6.48 -12.31 10.13
CA GLN A 148 -7.78 -12.47 10.74
C GLN A 148 -7.61 -13.07 12.13
N ASP A 149 -8.21 -12.44 13.12
CA ASP A 149 -8.50 -13.08 14.41
C ASP A 149 -7.26 -13.60 15.17
N GLY A 150 -6.18 -12.81 15.20
CA GLY A 150 -5.04 -13.07 16.09
C GLY A 150 -5.50 -13.32 17.53
N MET A 151 -4.87 -14.26 18.22
CA MET A 151 -5.21 -14.52 19.63
C MET A 151 -4.66 -13.43 20.54
N ASP A 152 -3.36 -13.13 20.35
CA ASP A 152 -2.65 -11.96 20.83
C ASP A 152 -2.63 -10.93 19.67
N GLY A 153 -1.49 -10.75 18.99
CA GLY A 153 -1.36 -9.91 17.80
C GLY A 153 -1.81 -10.56 16.47
N ASN A 154 -2.09 -9.72 15.47
CA ASN A 154 -2.13 -10.12 14.07
C ASN A 154 -0.73 -10.19 13.46
N PHE A 155 0.05 -9.10 13.53
CA PHE A 155 1.41 -9.08 13.03
C PHE A 155 2.36 -8.21 13.86
N ASP A 156 3.22 -8.87 14.64
CA ASP A 156 4.19 -8.22 15.49
C ASP A 156 5.61 -8.24 14.89
N ASN A 157 6.32 -7.13 15.05
CA ASN A 157 7.75 -6.98 14.70
C ASN A 157 8.52 -6.60 15.97
N LYS A 158 9.47 -7.43 16.39
CA LYS A 158 10.19 -7.28 17.66
C LYS A 158 11.61 -7.83 17.59
N GLY A 159 12.35 -7.74 18.70
CA GLY A 159 13.70 -8.28 18.78
C GLY A 159 14.60 -7.65 17.71
N ALA A 160 15.14 -8.49 16.83
CA ALA A 160 16.06 -8.10 15.76
C ALA A 160 15.37 -7.66 14.44
N ALA A 161 14.04 -7.52 14.41
CA ALA A 161 13.35 -7.08 13.20
C ALA A 161 13.80 -5.70 12.73
N ASP A 162 14.07 -5.55 11.43
CA ASP A 162 14.40 -4.25 10.84
C ASP A 162 14.31 -4.29 9.30
N ASN A 163 14.24 -3.14 8.63
CA ASN A 163 14.08 -3.03 7.18
C ASN A 163 12.84 -3.79 6.68
N VAL A 164 11.68 -3.35 7.15
CA VAL A 164 10.40 -4.02 6.94
C VAL A 164 9.48 -3.17 6.07
N THR A 165 8.91 -3.76 5.02
CA THR A 165 7.76 -3.20 4.30
C THR A 165 6.56 -4.11 4.45
N ILE A 166 5.45 -3.55 4.92
CA ILE A 166 4.14 -4.18 5.00
C ILE A 166 3.24 -3.40 4.05
N SER A 167 2.83 -4.00 2.94
CA SER A 167 2.05 -3.31 1.94
C SER A 167 0.76 -4.03 1.55
N TRP A 168 -0.29 -3.29 1.22
CA TRP A 168 -1.56 -3.86 0.77
C TRP A 168 -2.13 -4.94 1.69
N CYS A 169 -1.74 -4.95 2.97
CA CYS A 169 -2.20 -5.94 3.93
C CYS A 169 -3.51 -5.49 4.55
N LYS A 170 -4.39 -6.44 4.87
CA LYS A 170 -5.64 -6.18 5.55
C LYS A 170 -5.65 -6.86 6.91
N PHE A 171 -6.05 -6.14 7.93
CA PHE A 171 -6.11 -6.60 9.31
C PHE A 171 -7.57 -6.56 9.79
N THR A 172 -8.05 -7.65 10.37
CA THR A 172 -9.44 -7.80 10.83
C THR A 172 -9.54 -8.64 12.09
N TYR A 173 -10.63 -8.43 12.85
CA TYR A 173 -11.10 -9.38 13.86
C TYR A 173 -12.59 -9.63 13.66
N LEU A 174 -12.91 -10.81 13.17
CA LEU A 174 -14.27 -11.22 12.79
C LEU A 174 -14.93 -12.07 13.89
N LYS A 175 -14.14 -12.63 14.81
CA LYS A 175 -14.61 -13.41 15.96
C LYS A 175 -14.83 -12.51 17.18
N THR A 176 -15.83 -12.86 18.00
CA THR A 176 -16.11 -12.14 19.25
C THR A 176 -14.93 -12.35 20.22
N PRO A 177 -14.34 -11.28 20.79
CA PRO A 177 -13.25 -11.40 21.76
C PRO A 177 -13.75 -12.08 23.03
N LYS A 178 -12.85 -12.80 23.71
CA LYS A 178 -13.15 -13.46 24.99
C LYS A 178 -12.45 -12.74 26.15
N ALA A 179 -13.21 -12.45 27.19
CA ALA A 179 -12.73 -11.90 28.45
C ALA A 179 -12.12 -12.96 29.38
N GLY A 180 -11.44 -12.51 30.45
CA GLY A 180 -10.97 -13.38 31.53
C GLY A 180 -9.72 -14.22 31.23
N GLY A 181 -8.97 -13.86 30.19
CA GLY A 181 -7.66 -14.45 29.93
C GLY A 181 -6.59 -13.98 30.93
N SER A 182 -5.50 -14.73 31.08
CA SER A 182 -4.45 -14.46 32.06
C SER A 182 -3.58 -13.23 31.77
N GLY A 183 -3.51 -12.75 30.51
CA GLY A 183 -2.73 -11.57 30.13
C GLY A 183 -3.41 -10.23 30.45
N GLY A 184 -4.70 -10.27 30.85
CA GLY A 184 -5.37 -9.18 31.54
C GLY A 184 -6.17 -8.20 30.69
N ALA A 185 -6.25 -8.37 29.37
CA ALA A 185 -7.18 -7.64 28.51
C ALA A 185 -8.45 -8.45 28.21
N ASP A 186 -9.61 -7.89 28.54
CA ASP A 186 -10.90 -8.52 28.22
C ASP A 186 -11.25 -8.47 26.72
N ASP A 187 -10.56 -7.60 25.96
CA ASP A 187 -10.70 -7.45 24.52
C ASP A 187 -9.32 -7.17 23.90
N HIS A 188 -8.59 -8.25 23.61
CA HIS A 188 -7.23 -8.22 23.07
C HIS A 188 -7.19 -8.14 21.53
N ARG A 189 -8.11 -7.42 20.90
CA ARG A 189 -8.08 -7.19 19.43
C ARG A 189 -7.02 -6.13 19.07
N PHE A 190 -5.78 -6.42 19.43
CA PHE A 190 -4.61 -5.55 19.32
C PHE A 190 -3.78 -5.99 18.12
N SER A 191 -3.82 -5.23 17.02
CA SER A 191 -3.40 -5.74 15.70
C SER A 191 -1.89 -5.91 15.56
N ASP A 192 -1.11 -4.84 15.69
CA ASP A 192 0.29 -4.83 15.28
C ASP A 192 1.19 -4.11 16.29
N LEU A 193 2.11 -4.84 16.92
CA LEU A 193 3.13 -4.29 17.81
C LEU A 193 4.47 -4.14 17.07
N VAL A 194 5.14 -3.02 17.31
CA VAL A 194 6.52 -2.73 16.89
C VAL A 194 7.34 -2.43 18.14
N GLY A 195 8.26 -3.33 18.50
CA GLY A 195 9.03 -3.26 19.73
C GLY A 195 8.23 -3.65 20.97
N SER A 196 8.56 -4.81 21.55
CA SER A 196 7.80 -5.40 22.65
C SER A 196 7.88 -4.60 23.95
N SER A 197 8.99 -3.88 24.16
CA SER A 197 9.25 -3.09 25.38
C SER A 197 10.09 -1.85 25.09
N LYS A 198 10.25 -0.98 26.09
CA LYS A 198 11.13 0.20 25.98
C LYS A 198 12.60 -0.13 25.72
N THR A 199 13.04 -1.33 26.10
CA THR A 199 14.42 -1.83 25.90
C THR A 199 14.58 -2.73 24.68
N ASP A 200 13.49 -3.11 24.03
CA ASP A 200 13.51 -3.96 22.84
C ASP A 200 13.75 -3.08 21.61
N ALA A 201 14.89 -3.28 20.96
CA ALA A 201 15.30 -2.51 19.78
C ALA A 201 16.30 -3.33 18.95
N PRO A 202 16.33 -3.13 17.62
CA PRO A 202 17.36 -3.72 16.77
C PRO A 202 18.73 -3.05 17.02
N SER A 203 19.77 -3.58 16.40
CA SER A 203 21.16 -3.20 16.68
C SER A 203 21.49 -1.73 16.40
N ASP A 204 20.81 -1.11 15.44
CA ASP A 204 20.95 0.30 15.08
C ASP A 204 20.03 1.22 15.91
N GLY A 205 19.22 0.64 16.80
CA GLY A 205 18.39 1.33 17.76
C GLY A 205 16.94 1.54 17.32
N HIS A 206 16.63 1.42 16.03
CA HIS A 206 15.31 1.76 15.49
C HIS A 206 14.72 0.65 14.62
N TYR A 207 13.47 0.25 14.90
CA TYR A 207 12.67 -0.54 13.97
C TYR A 207 12.29 0.32 12.75
N SER A 208 12.91 0.09 11.60
CA SER A 208 12.63 0.81 10.36
C SER A 208 11.51 0.10 9.59
N ILE A 209 10.27 0.60 9.69
CA ILE A 209 9.08 -0.09 9.17
C ILE A 209 8.20 0.85 8.32
N THR A 210 7.86 0.39 7.12
CA THR A 210 6.88 1.03 6.24
C THR A 210 5.57 0.25 6.22
N PHE A 211 4.48 0.89 6.61
CA PHE A 211 3.11 0.44 6.31
C PHE A 211 2.61 1.22 5.10
N LYS A 212 2.31 0.53 4.00
CA LYS A 212 1.90 1.17 2.74
C LYS A 212 0.63 0.55 2.21
N ASN A 213 -0.42 1.34 1.97
CA ASN A 213 -1.67 0.84 1.40
C ASN A 213 -2.32 -0.27 2.27
N CYS A 214 -2.07 -0.26 3.58
CA CYS A 214 -2.65 -1.23 4.51
C CYS A 214 -4.05 -0.81 4.94
N TYR A 215 -4.89 -1.80 5.27
CA TYR A 215 -6.26 -1.58 5.72
C TYR A 215 -6.48 -2.23 7.09
N TRP A 216 -6.61 -1.40 8.13
CA TRP A 216 -7.16 -1.82 9.42
C TRP A 216 -8.69 -1.72 9.39
N ALA A 217 -9.31 -2.89 9.24
CA ALA A 217 -10.72 -3.05 8.97
C ALA A 217 -11.52 -3.42 10.23
N GLU A 218 -12.77 -3.86 10.02
CA GLU A 218 -13.71 -4.16 11.08
C GLU A 218 -13.12 -5.12 12.12
N GLY A 219 -13.41 -4.80 13.39
CA GLY A 219 -12.95 -5.58 14.53
C GLY A 219 -11.61 -5.17 15.11
N CYS A 220 -10.74 -4.49 14.36
CA CYS A 220 -9.50 -3.93 14.93
C CYS A 220 -9.84 -2.94 16.04
N ARG A 221 -9.24 -3.13 17.23
CA ARG A 221 -9.50 -2.29 18.41
C ARG A 221 -8.34 -1.37 18.73
N GLU A 222 -7.12 -1.89 18.90
CA GLU A 222 -5.93 -1.06 19.16
C GLU A 222 -4.71 -1.54 18.38
N ARG A 223 -3.60 -0.80 18.53
CA ARG A 223 -2.27 -1.09 17.95
C ARG A 223 -2.31 -1.16 16.43
N MET A 224 -2.58 -0.03 15.78
CA MET A 224 -2.63 0.08 14.32
C MET A 224 -1.62 1.12 13.79
N PRO A 225 -0.30 0.92 13.91
CA PRO A 225 0.40 0.02 14.83
C PRO A 225 0.58 0.65 16.23
N ARG A 226 1.12 -0.13 17.17
CA ARG A 226 1.72 0.40 18.41
C ARG A 226 3.25 0.26 18.39
N GLY A 227 3.99 1.36 18.49
CA GLY A 227 5.45 1.39 18.33
C GLY A 227 6.25 1.88 19.54
N ARG A 228 7.42 1.29 19.77
CA ARG A 228 8.56 1.85 20.56
C ARG A 228 9.86 1.69 19.78
N ASN A 229 10.85 2.53 20.05
CA ASN A 229 12.16 2.48 19.41
C ASN A 229 12.04 2.37 17.89
N ALA A 230 11.14 3.13 17.25
CA ALA A 230 10.75 2.89 15.87
C ALA A 230 10.90 4.13 14.99
N GLU A 231 11.23 3.89 13.73
CA GLU A 231 11.09 4.84 12.63
C GLU A 231 10.00 4.30 11.69
N LEU A 232 8.82 4.92 11.75
CA LEU A 232 7.65 4.45 11.03
C LEU A 232 7.30 5.36 9.85
N HIS A 233 7.00 4.76 8.71
CA HIS A 233 6.33 5.44 7.61
C HIS A 233 4.98 4.79 7.34
N ILE A 234 3.89 5.57 7.47
CA ILE A 234 2.52 5.11 7.18
C ILE A 234 2.01 5.88 5.96
N LEU A 235 1.90 5.19 4.83
CA LEU A 235 1.58 5.76 3.53
C LEU A 235 0.26 5.20 3.00
N ASN A 236 -0.67 6.09 2.63
CA ASN A 236 -1.92 5.73 1.94
C ASN A 236 -2.71 4.58 2.60
N CYS A 237 -2.70 4.49 3.93
CA CYS A 237 -3.41 3.44 4.66
C CYS A 237 -4.85 3.83 4.97
N TYR A 238 -5.69 2.85 5.28
CA TYR A 238 -7.11 3.03 5.59
C TYR A 238 -7.45 2.49 6.99
N TYR A 239 -8.13 3.31 7.78
CA TYR A 239 -8.59 2.95 9.13
C TYR A 239 -10.11 3.05 9.17
N ASN A 240 -10.78 1.90 9.20
CA ASN A 240 -12.24 1.85 9.21
C ASN A 240 -12.74 0.65 10.03
N THR A 241 -13.00 0.91 11.30
CA THR A 241 -13.50 -0.06 12.29
C THR A 241 -14.67 0.54 13.07
N SER A 242 -15.70 -0.26 13.34
CA SER A 242 -16.85 0.15 14.15
C SER A 242 -16.65 -0.04 15.65
N VAL A 243 -15.52 -0.60 16.07
CA VAL A 243 -15.23 -0.89 17.48
C VAL A 243 -15.19 0.39 18.32
N SER A 244 -16.03 0.44 19.34
CA SER A 244 -16.07 1.53 20.31
C SER A 244 -14.74 1.65 21.08
N GLY A 245 -14.24 2.87 21.23
CA GLY A 245 -12.97 3.13 21.90
C GLY A 245 -11.74 2.66 21.12
N SER A 246 -11.88 2.40 19.82
CA SER A 246 -10.76 2.01 18.98
C SER A 246 -9.66 3.07 18.94
N LEU A 247 -8.40 2.63 18.95
CA LEU A 247 -7.20 3.45 18.93
C LEU A 247 -6.32 3.03 17.75
N GLY A 248 -6.04 3.97 16.84
CA GLY A 248 -5.17 3.74 15.70
C GLY A 248 -3.70 3.64 16.13
N ILE A 249 -2.97 4.72 15.90
CA ILE A 249 -1.52 4.80 16.10
C ILE A 249 -1.22 5.04 17.59
N GLY A 250 -0.46 4.13 18.20
CA GLY A 250 -0.04 4.25 19.61
C GLY A 250 1.48 4.28 19.74
N LEU A 251 2.10 5.38 20.15
CA LEU A 251 3.57 5.46 20.18
C LEU A 251 4.11 5.73 21.58
N GLY A 252 5.04 4.90 22.04
CA GLY A 252 5.92 5.18 23.16
C GLY A 252 7.33 5.48 22.64
N GLY A 253 8.11 6.33 23.32
CA GLY A 253 9.45 6.64 22.84
C GLY A 253 10.39 5.44 22.95
N GLY A 254 10.36 4.75 24.09
CA GLY A 254 11.35 3.73 24.41
C GLY A 254 12.72 4.36 24.72
N ASN A 255 13.77 3.54 24.78
CA ASN A 255 15.14 4.03 25.04
C ASN A 255 15.74 4.82 23.87
N ASN A 256 15.26 4.59 22.65
CA ASN A 256 15.81 5.17 21.42
C ASN A 256 14.88 6.20 20.78
N ASN A 257 13.75 6.54 21.41
CA ASN A 257 12.70 7.42 20.85
C ASN A 257 11.97 6.79 19.66
N THR A 258 10.85 7.41 19.27
CA THR A 258 10.03 6.93 18.15
C THR A 258 9.58 8.09 17.27
N THR A 259 9.69 7.89 15.96
CA THR A 259 9.20 8.83 14.94
C THR A 259 8.20 8.14 14.03
N CYS A 260 7.20 8.88 13.58
CA CYS A 260 6.24 8.40 12.60
C CYS A 260 5.88 9.50 11.59
N TYR A 261 6.18 9.26 10.33
CA TYR A 261 5.70 10.08 9.22
C TYR A 261 4.47 9.41 8.62
N VAL A 262 3.33 10.10 8.64
CA VAL A 262 2.06 9.61 8.10
C VAL A 262 1.68 10.49 6.91
N GLU A 263 1.46 9.90 5.74
CA GLU A 263 1.01 10.66 4.58
C GLU A 263 -0.08 9.98 3.76
N GLY A 264 -0.95 10.79 3.16
CA GLY A 264 -1.97 10.34 2.23
C GLY A 264 -2.98 9.34 2.81
N THR A 265 -3.07 9.22 4.13
CA THR A 265 -3.80 8.17 4.85
C THR A 265 -5.20 8.64 5.23
N ASP A 266 -6.20 7.76 5.19
CA ASP A 266 -7.59 8.07 5.55
C ASP A 266 -8.01 7.39 6.86
N PHE A 267 -8.23 8.21 7.89
CA PHE A 267 -8.77 7.81 9.18
C PHE A 267 -10.29 7.82 9.17
N ALA A 268 -10.89 7.03 8.28
CA ALA A 268 -12.29 7.16 7.94
C ALA A 268 -13.25 6.91 9.11
N LYS A 269 -12.96 5.89 9.92
CA LYS A 269 -13.73 5.50 11.10
C LYS A 269 -12.81 4.85 12.13
N ILE A 270 -12.36 5.66 13.07
CA ILE A 270 -11.51 5.26 14.21
C ILE A 270 -11.86 6.16 15.40
N GLY A 271 -11.87 5.60 16.62
CA GLY A 271 -12.20 6.38 17.82
C GLY A 271 -11.14 7.44 18.14
N THR A 272 -9.90 7.00 18.33
CA THR A 272 -8.74 7.85 18.56
C THR A 272 -7.69 7.57 17.49
N VAL A 273 -7.29 8.58 16.71
CA VAL A 273 -6.27 8.40 15.65
C VAL A 273 -4.89 8.16 16.24
N PHE A 274 -4.50 8.94 17.24
CA PHE A 274 -3.18 8.91 17.83
C PHE A 274 -3.22 9.02 19.36
N LYS A 275 -2.36 8.23 20.03
CA LYS A 275 -2.08 8.36 21.46
C LYS A 275 -0.60 8.14 21.74
N ASN A 276 -0.01 9.00 22.55
CA ASN A 276 1.34 8.79 23.07
C ASN A 276 1.32 7.93 24.36
N TYR A 277 2.41 7.21 24.57
CA TYR A 277 2.65 6.32 25.72
C TYR A 277 3.95 6.69 26.45
N ILE A 278 4.38 7.96 26.38
CA ILE A 278 5.64 8.43 26.99
C ILE A 278 5.66 8.18 28.51
N SER A 279 4.52 8.34 29.18
CA SER A 279 4.41 8.13 30.62
C SER A 279 4.72 6.69 31.06
N THR A 280 4.46 5.70 30.19
CA THR A 280 4.71 4.29 30.47
C THR A 280 5.98 3.76 29.82
N ASP A 281 6.32 4.26 28.63
CA ASP A 281 7.39 3.72 27.79
C ASP A 281 8.65 4.59 27.77
N GLY A 282 8.60 5.81 28.30
CA GLY A 282 9.71 6.77 28.29
C GLY A 282 10.04 7.30 26.89
N GLY A 283 11.18 7.97 26.79
CA GLY A 283 11.70 8.57 25.55
C GLY A 283 10.85 9.72 25.02
N THR A 284 11.13 10.11 23.78
CA THR A 284 10.35 11.11 23.03
C THR A 284 9.61 10.47 21.86
N VAL A 285 8.54 11.13 21.43
CA VAL A 285 7.73 10.74 20.29
C VAL A 285 7.54 11.94 19.38
N GLY A 286 7.79 11.76 18.08
CA GLY A 286 7.44 12.70 17.02
C GLY A 286 6.49 12.07 16.01
N VAL A 287 5.42 12.77 15.63
CA VAL A 287 4.47 12.33 14.59
C VAL A 287 4.07 13.50 13.70
N THR A 288 4.25 13.32 12.38
CA THR A 288 3.77 14.26 11.36
C THR A 288 2.66 13.61 10.54
N PHE A 289 1.56 14.34 10.32
CA PHE A 289 0.50 13.98 9.37
C PHE A 289 0.53 14.92 8.16
N SER A 290 0.63 14.38 6.95
CA SER A 290 0.69 15.14 5.70
C SER A 290 -0.36 14.63 4.71
N ASP A 291 -1.18 15.52 4.15
CA ASP A 291 -2.23 15.16 3.16
C ASP A 291 -3.15 14.01 3.60
N CYS A 292 -3.40 13.87 4.91
CA CYS A 292 -4.26 12.83 5.47
C CYS A 292 -5.71 13.30 5.61
N LEU A 293 -6.66 12.38 5.50
CA LEU A 293 -8.07 12.64 5.80
C LEU A 293 -8.35 12.31 7.27
N LYS A 294 -9.03 13.24 7.97
CA LYS A 294 -9.49 13.09 9.37
C LYS A 294 -8.36 12.82 10.38
N ALA A 295 -7.13 13.24 10.07
CA ALA A 295 -6.01 13.19 11.00
C ALA A 295 -6.07 14.36 12.01
N PRO A 296 -5.54 14.18 13.24
CA PRO A 296 -5.29 15.27 14.17
C PRO A 296 -4.07 16.09 13.73
N GLU A 297 -3.75 17.14 14.50
CA GLU A 297 -2.44 17.80 14.41
C GLU A 297 -1.32 16.81 14.78
N GLY A 298 -0.11 17.09 14.26
CA GLY A 298 1.10 16.36 14.64
C GLY A 298 1.42 16.51 16.13
N TYR A 299 2.30 15.66 16.64
CA TYR A 299 2.71 15.65 18.04
C TYR A 299 4.23 15.58 18.16
N GLY A 300 4.79 16.29 19.14
CA GLY A 300 6.24 16.32 19.37
C GLY A 300 7.00 17.02 18.25
N ASP A 301 8.27 16.63 18.08
CA ASP A 301 9.12 17.21 17.05
C ASP A 301 8.67 16.79 15.64
N ALA A 302 8.79 17.72 14.68
CA ALA A 302 8.43 17.48 13.31
C ALA A 302 9.28 16.34 12.70
N VAL A 303 8.61 15.33 12.17
CA VAL A 303 9.25 14.21 11.47
C VAL A 303 9.36 14.53 9.98
N SER A 304 10.54 14.32 9.40
CA SER A 304 10.79 14.51 7.98
C SER A 304 10.19 13.39 7.13
N LYS A 305 9.78 13.73 5.91
CA LYS A 305 9.40 12.75 4.88
C LYS A 305 10.57 11.79 4.59
N PRO A 306 10.33 10.47 4.43
CA PRO A 306 11.38 9.52 4.07
C PRO A 306 12.06 9.85 2.73
N SER A 307 13.33 9.47 2.60
CA SER A 307 14.19 9.82 1.45
C SER A 307 14.18 8.79 0.31
N TYR A 308 13.69 7.57 0.54
CA TYR A 308 13.53 6.57 -0.51
C TYR A 308 12.41 6.95 -1.48
N ALA A 309 12.50 6.49 -2.73
CA ALA A 309 11.45 6.69 -3.71
C ALA A 309 10.26 5.76 -3.43
N TYR A 310 9.05 6.29 -3.61
CA TYR A 310 7.82 5.51 -3.53
C TYR A 310 6.73 6.12 -4.40
N SER A 311 5.78 5.28 -4.77
CA SER A 311 4.52 5.67 -5.40
C SER A 311 3.48 6.04 -4.35
N SER A 312 2.58 6.97 -4.67
CA SER A 312 1.44 7.34 -3.83
C SER A 312 0.22 7.65 -4.68
N PHE A 313 -0.95 7.71 -4.06
CA PHE A 313 -2.18 8.18 -4.69
C PHE A 313 -2.91 9.17 -3.77
N PRO A 314 -3.86 9.97 -4.29
CA PRO A 314 -4.59 10.94 -3.48
C PRO A 314 -5.31 10.27 -2.30
N ALA A 315 -5.29 10.90 -1.13
CA ALA A 315 -5.92 10.35 0.08
C ALA A 315 -7.42 10.09 -0.08
N THR A 316 -8.09 10.85 -0.96
CA THR A 316 -9.51 10.67 -1.29
C THR A 316 -9.82 9.36 -2.02
N GLU A 317 -8.82 8.71 -2.62
CA GLU A 317 -8.98 7.41 -3.31
C GLU A 317 -8.63 6.21 -2.42
N VAL A 318 -8.08 6.44 -1.23
CA VAL A 318 -7.68 5.38 -0.29
C VAL A 318 -8.84 4.41 -0.01
N ALA A 319 -10.00 4.94 0.38
CA ALA A 319 -11.17 4.11 0.64
C ALA A 319 -11.57 3.29 -0.59
N ASN A 320 -11.57 3.91 -1.79
CA ASN A 320 -11.98 3.25 -3.03
C ASN A 320 -11.04 2.09 -3.40
N TYR A 321 -9.73 2.32 -3.32
CA TYR A 321 -8.73 1.33 -3.75
C TYR A 321 -8.55 0.21 -2.72
N LEU A 322 -8.46 0.54 -1.42
CA LEU A 322 -8.13 -0.47 -0.42
C LEU A 322 -9.31 -1.36 -0.06
N THR A 323 -10.55 -0.87 -0.20
CA THR A 323 -11.76 -1.67 0.11
C THR A 323 -12.23 -2.54 -1.06
N ASN A 324 -11.63 -2.41 -2.24
CA ASN A 324 -12.00 -3.22 -3.39
C ASN A 324 -11.72 -4.70 -3.13
N THR A 325 -12.76 -5.52 -3.03
CA THR A 325 -12.62 -6.94 -2.66
C THR A 325 -11.92 -7.80 -3.72
N SER A 326 -11.81 -7.30 -4.96
CA SER A 326 -11.21 -8.05 -6.07
C SER A 326 -9.71 -7.78 -6.25
N CYS A 327 -9.20 -6.66 -5.72
CA CYS A 327 -7.84 -6.21 -6.00
C CYS A 327 -7.22 -5.27 -4.97
N GLY A 328 -7.99 -4.86 -3.96
CA GLY A 328 -7.55 -3.98 -2.89
C GLY A 328 -6.74 -4.73 -1.83
N ALA A 329 -6.67 -4.17 -0.62
CA ALA A 329 -5.87 -4.75 0.45
C ALA A 329 -6.36 -6.15 0.88
N GLY A 330 -5.43 -7.01 1.28
CA GLY A 330 -5.67 -8.42 1.61
C GLY A 330 -5.23 -9.37 0.50
N ALA A 331 -5.54 -10.66 0.65
CA ALA A 331 -5.16 -11.72 -0.28
C ALA A 331 -6.03 -11.70 -1.56
N THR A 332 -5.87 -10.65 -2.37
CA THR A 332 -6.67 -10.36 -3.57
C THR A 332 -5.89 -10.57 -4.88
N LEU A 333 -4.60 -10.91 -4.81
CA LEU A 333 -3.78 -11.10 -6.01
C LEU A 333 -4.21 -12.36 -6.75
N GLN A 334 -4.11 -12.28 -8.08
CA GLN A 334 -4.20 -13.43 -8.96
C GLN A 334 -2.80 -14.04 -9.09
N VAL A 335 -2.67 -15.31 -8.73
CA VAL A 335 -1.39 -16.02 -8.77
C VAL A 335 -1.57 -17.32 -9.54
N THR A 336 -0.78 -17.51 -10.60
CA THR A 336 -0.81 -18.75 -11.38
C THR A 336 0.01 -19.86 -10.70
N ALA A 337 -0.16 -21.11 -11.17
CA ALA A 337 0.65 -22.24 -10.70
C ALA A 337 2.17 -22.08 -10.96
N ASP A 338 2.55 -21.18 -11.87
CA ASP A 338 3.95 -20.81 -12.13
C ASP A 338 4.40 -19.58 -11.32
N GLY A 339 3.62 -19.15 -10.33
CA GLY A 339 3.94 -18.01 -9.46
C GLY A 339 3.86 -16.65 -10.14
N LYS A 340 3.23 -16.53 -11.32
CA LYS A 340 3.01 -15.24 -11.97
C LYS A 340 1.90 -14.48 -11.24
N ILE A 341 2.20 -13.25 -10.85
CA ILE A 341 1.30 -12.37 -10.09
C ILE A 341 0.65 -11.36 -11.02
N SER A 342 -0.65 -11.16 -10.87
CA SER A 342 -1.41 -10.07 -11.46
C SER A 342 -2.52 -9.62 -10.52
N SER A 343 -3.28 -8.61 -10.93
CA SER A 343 -4.47 -8.14 -10.24
C SER A 343 -5.71 -8.39 -11.10
N ALA A 344 -6.86 -8.60 -10.46
CA ALA A 344 -8.15 -8.63 -11.17
C ALA A 344 -8.58 -7.24 -11.66
N CYS A 345 -7.99 -6.18 -11.10
CA CYS A 345 -8.19 -4.81 -11.55
C CYS A 345 -7.09 -4.39 -12.51
N THR A 346 -7.38 -3.42 -13.36
CA THR A 346 -6.36 -2.85 -14.25
C THR A 346 -5.21 -2.29 -13.41
N ALA A 347 -3.97 -2.62 -13.80
CA ALA A 347 -2.79 -2.48 -12.94
C ALA A 347 -2.60 -1.11 -12.28
N PHE A 348 -2.98 0.00 -12.92
CA PHE A 348 -2.59 1.35 -12.52
C PHE A 348 -3.64 2.05 -11.65
N LEU A 349 -3.17 2.57 -10.52
CA LEU A 349 -3.87 3.34 -9.50
C LEU A 349 -3.41 4.79 -9.57
N GLY A 350 -4.33 5.66 -9.98
CA GLY A 350 -4.03 7.06 -10.28
C GLY A 350 -4.85 7.48 -11.49
N ILE A 351 -5.52 8.63 -11.34
CA ILE A 351 -6.47 9.31 -12.24
C ILE A 351 -7.00 8.40 -13.35
N SER A 352 -8.28 8.09 -13.26
CA SER A 352 -9.16 7.53 -14.29
C SER A 352 -9.15 8.31 -15.62
N ASP A 353 -7.98 8.36 -16.24
CA ASP A 353 -7.65 8.73 -17.61
C ASP A 353 -6.56 7.73 -18.02
N LYS A 354 -6.88 6.43 -17.98
CA LYS A 354 -6.31 5.51 -18.97
C LYS A 354 -6.86 5.95 -20.31
N THR A 355 -6.27 7.00 -20.86
CA THR A 355 -6.31 7.31 -22.28
C THR A 355 -5.73 6.08 -22.98
N ILE A 356 -6.60 5.22 -23.50
CA ILE A 356 -6.28 4.65 -24.81
C ILE A 356 -6.19 5.91 -25.68
N ASP A 357 -4.96 6.32 -26.00
CA ASP A 357 -4.72 7.58 -26.67
C ASP A 357 -5.37 7.49 -28.06
N LEU A 358 -6.18 8.50 -28.41
CA LEU A 358 -6.73 8.55 -29.76
C LEU A 358 -5.59 8.77 -30.75
N ASP A 359 -5.51 7.98 -31.81
CA ASP A 359 -4.51 8.22 -32.84
C ASP A 359 -5.02 9.24 -33.85
N PHE A 360 -4.52 10.47 -33.76
CA PHE A 360 -4.75 11.55 -34.69
C PHE A 360 -3.58 12.54 -34.70
N LYS A 361 -3.46 13.28 -35.81
CA LYS A 361 -2.59 14.45 -35.96
C LYS A 361 -3.41 15.73 -35.85
N TYR A 362 -2.80 16.82 -35.40
CA TYR A 362 -3.45 18.13 -35.35
C TYR A 362 -2.52 19.22 -35.89
N TYR A 363 -3.09 20.20 -36.59
CA TYR A 363 -2.32 21.30 -37.17
C TYR A 363 -3.20 22.51 -37.55
N PRO A 364 -2.65 23.73 -37.57
CA PRO A 364 -1.35 24.09 -37.02
C PRO A 364 -1.36 24.16 -35.48
N THR A 365 -0.18 24.09 -34.84
CA THR A 365 -0.03 24.36 -33.40
C THR A 365 -0.17 25.84 -33.07
N LEU A 366 0.08 26.69 -34.05
CA LEU A 366 -0.06 28.14 -34.01
C LEU A 366 -1.24 28.55 -34.91
N ILE A 367 -2.39 28.80 -34.30
CA ILE A 367 -3.67 28.91 -35.00
C ILE A 367 -4.03 30.38 -35.20
N ASP A 368 -4.49 30.69 -36.41
CA ASP A 368 -5.22 31.92 -36.70
C ASP A 368 -6.73 31.70 -36.49
N SER A 369 -7.40 30.95 -37.38
CA SER A 369 -8.85 30.72 -37.27
C SER A 369 -9.28 29.25 -37.29
N LEU A 370 -8.48 28.37 -37.89
CA LEU A 370 -8.83 26.96 -38.11
C LEU A 370 -7.83 26.02 -37.44
N LEU A 371 -8.36 25.06 -36.70
CA LEU A 371 -7.64 23.90 -36.16
C LEU A 371 -8.10 22.65 -36.91
N ASN A 372 -7.15 21.93 -37.53
CA ASN A 372 -7.39 20.66 -38.19
C ASN A 372 -7.04 19.50 -37.24
N ILE A 373 -7.86 18.46 -37.24
CA ILE A 373 -7.64 17.20 -36.53
C ILE A 373 -7.85 16.07 -37.54
N GLN A 374 -6.77 15.40 -37.93
CA GLN A 374 -6.78 14.28 -38.85
C GLN A 374 -6.72 12.97 -38.07
N PHE A 375 -7.85 12.26 -38.01
CA PHE A 375 -7.98 10.99 -37.33
C PHE A 375 -7.28 9.85 -38.09
N SER A 376 -6.80 8.83 -37.38
CA SER A 376 -6.26 7.62 -38.00
C SER A 376 -7.37 6.71 -38.53
N ASN A 377 -6.97 5.65 -39.23
CA ASN A 377 -7.90 4.64 -39.75
C ASN A 377 -8.59 3.80 -38.66
N SER A 378 -8.09 3.87 -37.42
CA SER A 378 -8.64 3.12 -36.28
C SER A 378 -9.66 3.91 -35.45
N GLU A 379 -9.85 5.21 -35.74
CA GLU A 379 -10.71 6.08 -34.95
C GLU A 379 -12.08 6.30 -35.57
N ASN A 380 -13.15 5.93 -34.85
CA ASN A 380 -14.53 6.21 -35.21
C ASN A 380 -15.41 6.33 -33.96
N GLY A 381 -16.57 6.97 -34.08
CA GLY A 381 -17.56 7.12 -33.01
C GLY A 381 -17.87 8.58 -32.67
N THR A 382 -18.66 8.80 -31.61
CA THR A 382 -19.02 10.17 -31.17
C THR A 382 -17.86 10.81 -30.41
N ALA A 383 -17.24 11.83 -31.01
CA ALA A 383 -16.20 12.64 -30.39
C ALA A 383 -16.78 13.81 -29.60
N LEU A 384 -16.42 13.90 -28.32
CA LEU A 384 -16.58 15.08 -27.47
C LEU A 384 -15.30 15.91 -27.54
N ILE A 385 -15.43 17.16 -27.99
CA ILE A 385 -14.32 18.08 -28.21
C ILE A 385 -14.48 19.23 -27.23
N SER A 386 -13.45 19.49 -26.43
CA SER A 386 -13.42 20.60 -25.47
C SER A 386 -12.13 21.40 -25.61
N ILE A 387 -12.22 22.73 -25.49
CA ILE A 387 -11.05 23.61 -25.44
C ILE A 387 -11.09 24.38 -24.12
N PHE A 388 -9.96 24.44 -23.43
CA PHE A 388 -9.79 25.12 -22.16
C PHE A 388 -8.73 26.21 -22.27
N SER A 389 -8.98 27.37 -21.66
CA SER A 389 -7.99 28.45 -21.51
C SER A 389 -6.94 28.09 -20.47
N SER A 390 -5.85 28.86 -20.41
CA SER A 390 -4.73 28.67 -19.48
C SER A 390 -5.10 28.72 -17.99
N ASN A 391 -6.23 29.34 -17.63
CA ASN A 391 -6.78 29.36 -16.28
C ASN A 391 -7.74 28.19 -15.99
N GLY A 392 -7.89 27.23 -16.90
CA GLY A 392 -8.74 26.05 -16.76
C GLY A 392 -10.22 26.24 -17.16
N SER A 393 -10.63 27.43 -17.61
CA SER A 393 -12.03 27.65 -18.04
C SER A 393 -12.30 26.96 -19.38
N LYS A 394 -13.43 26.25 -19.50
CA LYS A 394 -13.85 25.66 -20.78
C LYS A 394 -14.43 26.76 -21.67
N VAL A 395 -13.77 27.02 -22.81
CA VAL A 395 -14.12 28.09 -23.76
C VAL A 395 -14.81 27.59 -25.02
N TYR A 396 -14.73 26.28 -25.29
CA TYR A 396 -15.41 25.63 -26.42
C TYR A 396 -15.81 24.21 -26.02
N SER A 397 -16.98 23.77 -26.49
CA SER A 397 -17.44 22.38 -26.35
C SER A 397 -18.33 22.01 -27.52
N ASN A 398 -18.08 20.86 -28.14
CA ASN A 398 -18.94 20.31 -29.21
C ASN A 398 -18.92 18.78 -29.19
N SER A 399 -19.94 18.15 -29.73
CA SER A 399 -20.05 16.70 -29.89
C SER A 399 -20.39 16.35 -31.34
N ARG A 400 -19.63 15.45 -31.97
CA ARG A 400 -19.85 15.07 -33.37
C ARG A 400 -19.43 13.62 -33.64
N ASN A 401 -20.14 12.93 -34.52
CA ASN A 401 -19.72 11.63 -35.02
C ASN A 401 -18.55 11.76 -36.00
N ILE A 402 -17.50 10.99 -35.78
CA ILE A 402 -16.27 10.95 -36.57
C ILE A 402 -16.14 9.59 -37.25
N SER A 403 -15.74 9.62 -38.52
CA SER A 403 -15.39 8.45 -39.32
C SER A 403 -13.87 8.22 -39.37
N SER A 404 -13.44 7.00 -39.67
CA SER A 404 -12.03 6.64 -39.83
C SER A 404 -11.37 7.51 -40.91
N GLU A 405 -10.16 8.01 -40.64
CA GLU A 405 -9.39 8.90 -41.54
C GLU A 405 -10.03 10.29 -41.80
N GLU A 406 -11.10 10.66 -41.09
CA GLU A 406 -11.73 11.98 -41.25
C GLU A 406 -10.77 13.11 -40.86
N ASN A 407 -10.76 14.19 -41.65
CA ASN A 407 -10.14 15.45 -41.27
C ASN A 407 -11.22 16.42 -40.77
N LEU A 408 -11.19 16.70 -39.47
CA LEU A 408 -12.10 17.62 -38.83
C LEU A 408 -11.50 19.04 -38.79
N GLU A 409 -12.25 20.01 -39.31
CA GLU A 409 -11.91 21.43 -39.21
C GLU A 409 -12.75 22.10 -38.11
N LEU A 410 -12.07 22.71 -37.14
CA LEU A 410 -12.68 23.49 -36.06
C LEU A 410 -12.38 24.97 -36.24
N ASN A 411 -13.44 25.78 -36.39
CA ASN A 411 -13.31 27.23 -36.37
C ASN A 411 -13.21 27.73 -34.92
N VAL A 412 -12.02 28.23 -34.59
CA VAL A 412 -11.65 28.79 -33.29
C VAL A 412 -11.27 30.27 -33.39
N GLY A 413 -11.66 30.94 -34.49
CA GLY A 413 -11.33 32.36 -34.73
C GLY A 413 -11.88 33.31 -33.67
N ASN A 414 -12.94 32.91 -32.95
CA ASN A 414 -13.53 33.70 -31.86
C ASN A 414 -12.78 33.58 -30.53
N LEU A 415 -11.75 32.73 -30.43
CA LEU A 415 -10.92 32.64 -29.23
C LEU A 415 -9.96 33.83 -29.16
N ALA A 416 -9.75 34.37 -27.95
CA ALA A 416 -8.74 35.39 -27.70
C ALA A 416 -7.32 34.83 -27.90
N GLU A 417 -6.35 35.71 -28.16
CA GLU A 417 -4.94 35.33 -28.22
C GLU A 417 -4.50 34.65 -26.91
N GLY A 418 -3.77 33.54 -27.01
CA GLY A 418 -3.35 32.79 -25.83
C GLY A 418 -3.04 31.32 -26.04
N THR A 419 -2.73 30.63 -24.94
CA THR A 419 -2.51 29.18 -24.92
C THR A 419 -3.78 28.45 -24.51
N TYR A 420 -4.10 27.40 -25.24
CA TYR A 420 -5.26 26.55 -24.99
C TYR A 420 -4.87 25.07 -24.90
N ILE A 421 -5.61 24.34 -24.07
CA ILE A 421 -5.57 22.88 -24.00
C ILE A 421 -6.83 22.34 -24.68
N CYS A 422 -6.63 21.52 -25.70
CA CYS A 422 -7.70 20.81 -26.39
C CYS A 422 -7.79 19.39 -25.83
N LYS A 423 -9.01 18.91 -25.57
CA LYS A 423 -9.32 17.53 -25.20
C LYS A 423 -10.31 16.97 -26.22
N ILE A 424 -9.97 15.83 -26.81
CA ILE A 424 -10.89 15.05 -27.64
C ILE A 424 -11.11 13.72 -26.95
N GLN A 425 -12.37 13.29 -26.87
CA GLN A 425 -12.78 12.04 -26.25
C GLN A 425 -13.73 11.28 -27.18
N ILE A 426 -13.46 10.01 -27.46
CA ILE A 426 -14.39 9.08 -28.11
C ILE A 426 -14.59 7.91 -27.16
N GLU A 427 -15.81 7.73 -26.67
CA GLU A 427 -16.12 6.76 -25.60
C GLU A 427 -15.20 6.97 -24.38
N ASN A 428 -14.36 5.98 -24.06
CA ASN A 428 -13.41 6.00 -22.94
C ASN A 428 -11.97 6.36 -23.38
N ARG A 429 -11.79 6.74 -24.65
CA ARG A 429 -10.49 7.02 -25.27
C ARG A 429 -10.32 8.52 -25.40
N ILE A 430 -9.17 9.05 -25.01
CA ILE A 430 -8.97 10.51 -24.88
C ILE A 430 -7.59 10.85 -25.42
N LYS A 431 -7.47 12.04 -26.04
CA LYS A 431 -6.18 12.68 -26.29
C LYS A 431 -6.25 14.16 -26.00
N THR A 432 -5.23 14.67 -25.31
CA THR A 432 -5.08 16.08 -25.01
C THR A 432 -3.87 16.66 -25.72
N PHE A 433 -4.01 17.88 -26.23
CA PHE A 433 -2.91 18.57 -26.90
C PHE A 433 -3.00 20.09 -26.70
N LYS A 434 -1.88 20.78 -26.93
CA LYS A 434 -1.75 22.22 -26.73
C LYS A 434 -1.72 22.95 -28.07
N VAL A 435 -2.42 24.08 -28.13
CA VAL A 435 -2.38 25.01 -29.26
C VAL A 435 -2.21 26.45 -28.77
N VAL A 436 -1.71 27.32 -29.63
CA VAL A 436 -1.51 28.75 -29.37
C VAL A 436 -2.29 29.55 -30.40
N LYS A 437 -3.24 30.37 -29.96
CA LYS A 437 -3.97 31.33 -30.79
C LYS A 437 -3.14 32.61 -30.90
N LYS A 438 -2.87 33.02 -32.14
CA LYS A 438 -2.24 34.31 -32.46
C LYS A 438 -3.25 35.41 -32.72
#